data_AF-A0A960RLH3-F1
#
_entry.id   AF-A0A960RLH3-F1
#
_cell.length_a   1.000
_cell.length_b   1.000
_cell.length_c   1.000
_cell.angle_alpha   90.00
_cell.angle_beta   90.00
_cell.angle_gamma   90.00
#
_symmetry.space_group_name_H-M   'P 1'
#
loop_
_entity.id
_entity.type
_entity.pdbx_description
1 polymer ?
#
loop_
_entity_poly.entity_id
_entity_poly.type
_entity_poly.pdbx_seq_one_letter_code
_entity_poly.pdbx_strand_id
1 'polypeptide(L)'
;MKIPDVSLQGLELTSDILVFTNQQYWEFHPTEEPLALSSIERTPDGVGLVLRVATAFPFGALEVTGRGVAQVTVEGDTLTVRYPDENTLEPALHELTLTAVSATGERTAPHHIAFHYASAARDALNGRAMRNRIIVKDTDLQVAFSRVADWVIEIPTDEDRTYAQNRWGELTASLKGAYAKARAVTRAVIDDFEGHRGTPSDKMNRLHPFRQHERILAGIDHGWCANMAEILCHALNSLAVPCRLVRMRHTYRDASSDAPGENFEVLIAGGHTIAEIYDAELKQWIWLDPSQRQLAARDAGGHLLCMAEIHQRINHPQQRQDLRLDHYDPQAKTETTYALADSPVAKNMAHYAKREQRFYYFKRRDAVTG
;
A
#
# COMPACT_ATOMS: atom_id res chain seq x y z
N MET A 1 19.68 -9.35 -12.90
CA MET A 1 19.81 -10.45 -13.89
C MET A 1 18.55 -11.31 -13.76
N LYS A 2 17.67 -11.34 -14.78
CA LYS A 2 16.49 -12.23 -14.78
C LYS A 2 17.02 -13.68 -14.78
N ILE A 3 16.76 -14.43 -13.72
CA ILE A 3 17.06 -15.86 -13.70
C ILE A 3 15.86 -16.53 -14.35
N PRO A 4 16.01 -17.17 -15.52
CA PRO A 4 14.91 -17.92 -16.12
C PRO A 4 14.51 -19.05 -15.17
N ASP A 5 13.21 -19.19 -14.91
CA ASP A 5 12.71 -20.32 -14.15
C ASP A 5 12.93 -21.59 -14.97
N VAL A 6 13.68 -22.53 -14.41
CA VAL A 6 14.01 -23.79 -15.08
C VAL A 6 12.77 -24.61 -15.39
N SER A 7 11.63 -24.41 -14.71
CA SER A 7 10.36 -25.05 -15.07
C SER A 7 9.72 -24.48 -16.33
N LEU A 8 10.22 -23.36 -16.87
CA LEU A 8 9.76 -22.74 -18.11
C LEU A 8 10.66 -23.07 -19.30
N GLN A 9 11.73 -23.84 -19.10
CA GLN A 9 12.59 -24.31 -20.19
C GLN A 9 11.77 -25.11 -21.22
N GLY A 10 11.75 -24.60 -22.46
CA GLY A 10 10.95 -25.15 -23.58
C GLY A 10 9.69 -24.36 -23.92
N LEU A 11 9.17 -23.53 -23.01
CA LEU A 11 8.08 -22.58 -23.29
C LEU A 11 8.60 -21.21 -23.78
N GLU A 12 9.86 -20.88 -23.48
CA GLU A 12 10.53 -19.63 -23.86
C GLU A 12 10.78 -19.49 -25.37
N LEU A 13 10.76 -20.59 -26.14
CA LEU A 13 11.10 -20.57 -27.57
C LEU A 13 9.99 -19.96 -28.45
N THR A 14 8.77 -19.79 -27.93
CA THR A 14 7.64 -19.22 -28.69
C THR A 14 6.75 -18.27 -27.88
N SER A 15 7.05 -17.99 -26.61
CA SER A 15 6.20 -17.12 -25.80
C SER A 15 6.99 -16.16 -24.91
N ASP A 16 6.65 -14.87 -25.01
CA ASP A 16 7.01 -13.83 -24.06
C ASP A 16 6.24 -14.09 -22.75
N ILE A 17 6.71 -15.02 -21.92
CA ILE A 17 6.13 -15.24 -20.59
C ILE A 17 6.50 -14.04 -19.71
N LEU A 18 5.55 -13.13 -19.56
CA LEU A 18 5.64 -12.02 -18.62
C LEU A 18 5.59 -12.57 -17.19
N VAL A 19 6.76 -12.71 -16.56
CA VAL A 19 6.87 -12.94 -15.12
C VAL A 19 6.73 -11.58 -14.42
N PHE A 20 5.57 -11.34 -13.81
CA PHE A 20 5.35 -10.19 -12.95
C PHE A 20 6.01 -10.43 -11.58
N THR A 21 6.85 -9.50 -11.15
CA THR A 21 7.43 -9.54 -9.80
C THR A 21 6.48 -8.86 -8.82
N ASN A 22 6.11 -9.54 -7.74
CA ASN A 22 5.13 -9.02 -6.78
C ASN A 22 5.68 -7.93 -5.84
N GLN A 23 6.93 -7.49 -5.97
CA GLN A 23 7.52 -6.49 -5.05
C GLN A 23 6.68 -5.21 -4.98
N GLN A 24 6.27 -4.65 -6.13
CA GLN A 24 5.45 -3.45 -6.18
C GLN A 24 4.06 -3.67 -5.54
N TYR A 25 3.48 -4.86 -5.73
CA TYR A 25 2.21 -5.22 -5.09
C TYR A 25 2.35 -5.22 -3.56
N TRP A 26 3.39 -5.87 -3.03
CA TRP A 26 3.67 -5.92 -1.60
C TRP A 26 4.06 -4.57 -1.00
N GLU A 27 4.63 -3.65 -1.79
CA GLU A 27 4.82 -2.26 -1.37
C GLU A 27 3.47 -1.53 -1.23
N PHE A 28 2.51 -1.74 -2.14
CA PHE A 28 1.20 -1.08 -2.06
C PHE A 28 0.27 -1.65 -0.97
N HIS A 29 0.51 -2.90 -0.56
CA HIS A 29 -0.23 -3.61 0.47
C HIS A 29 0.68 -3.89 1.69
N PRO A 30 1.15 -2.84 2.40
CA PRO A 30 1.95 -3.02 3.61
C PRO A 30 1.14 -3.71 4.69
N THR A 31 1.87 -4.34 5.60
CA THR A 31 1.32 -5.01 6.76
C THR A 31 1.73 -4.25 8.02
N GLU A 32 0.92 -4.36 9.08
CA GLU A 32 1.30 -3.91 10.43
C GLU A 32 1.76 -5.10 11.29
N GLU A 33 2.32 -6.12 10.67
CA GLU A 33 2.82 -7.28 11.41
C GLU A 33 3.92 -6.83 12.39
N PRO A 34 3.89 -7.28 13.66
CA PRO A 34 4.94 -6.97 14.63
C PRO A 34 6.33 -7.43 14.17
N LEU A 35 6.38 -8.50 13.37
CA LEU A 35 7.57 -9.04 12.72
C LEU A 35 7.23 -9.45 11.28
N ALA A 36 8.06 -9.03 10.32
CA ALA A 36 7.90 -9.39 8.91
C ALA A 36 9.27 -9.62 8.23
N LEU A 37 9.26 -10.28 7.07
CA LEU A 37 10.43 -10.43 6.21
C LEU A 37 10.54 -9.19 5.31
N SER A 38 11.61 -8.41 5.48
CA SER A 38 11.89 -7.22 4.66
C SER A 38 12.74 -7.54 3.43
N SER A 39 13.55 -8.60 3.49
CA SER A 39 14.21 -9.17 2.30
C SER A 39 14.49 -10.65 2.43
N ILE A 40 14.57 -11.32 1.28
CA ILE A 40 14.96 -12.72 1.13
C ILE A 40 15.97 -12.79 -0.02
N GLU A 41 17.23 -13.01 0.31
CA GLU A 41 18.35 -12.97 -0.62
C GLU A 41 19.12 -14.29 -0.59
N ARG A 42 19.88 -14.56 -1.65
CA ARG A 42 20.80 -15.70 -1.68
C ARG A 42 22.11 -15.30 -1.02
N THR A 43 22.75 -16.22 -0.33
CA THR A 43 24.14 -16.00 0.10
C THR A 43 25.04 -15.82 -1.12
N PRO A 44 26.09 -14.98 -1.04
CA PRO A 44 27.05 -14.79 -2.14
C PRO A 44 27.84 -16.07 -2.44
N ASP A 45 28.12 -16.86 -1.40
CA ASP A 45 28.88 -18.11 -1.48
C ASP A 45 28.06 -19.28 -0.96
N GLY A 46 28.19 -20.44 -1.61
CA GLY A 46 27.54 -21.71 -1.25
C GLY A 46 26.01 -21.69 -1.35
N VAL A 47 25.36 -22.69 -0.76
CA VAL A 47 23.89 -22.82 -0.72
C VAL A 47 23.31 -22.26 0.57
N GLY A 48 22.69 -21.09 0.49
CA GLY A 48 22.06 -20.45 1.65
C GLY A 48 21.14 -19.28 1.32
N LEU A 49 20.48 -18.78 2.36
CA LEU A 49 19.62 -17.59 2.36
C LEU A 49 20.13 -16.56 3.36
N VAL A 50 19.96 -15.30 3.02
CA VAL A 50 20.03 -14.15 3.93
C VAL A 50 18.62 -13.59 4.04
N LEU A 51 18.05 -13.63 5.23
CA LEU A 51 16.75 -13.05 5.54
C LEU A 51 16.97 -11.81 6.38
N ARG A 52 16.34 -10.70 5.98
CA ARG A 52 16.23 -9.53 6.83
C ARG A 52 14.83 -9.46 7.40
N VAL A 53 14.73 -9.18 8.69
CA VAL A 53 13.45 -8.96 9.35
C VAL A 53 13.22 -7.50 9.66
N ALA A 54 11.96 -7.11 9.81
CA ALA A 54 11.54 -5.77 10.20
C ALA A 54 10.49 -5.84 11.31
N THR A 55 10.57 -4.92 12.28
CA THR A 55 9.68 -4.87 13.45
C THR A 55 9.02 -3.53 13.66
N ALA A 56 7.76 -3.50 14.12
CA ALA A 56 7.05 -2.25 14.39
C ALA A 56 7.77 -1.28 15.37
N PHE A 57 8.64 -1.81 16.24
CA PHE A 57 9.46 -1.06 17.19
C PHE A 57 10.97 -1.06 16.82
N PRO A 58 11.80 -0.17 17.42
CA PRO A 58 13.25 -0.19 17.25
C PRO A 58 13.87 -1.55 17.61
N PHE A 59 14.56 -2.15 16.65
CA PHE A 59 15.12 -3.49 16.76
C PHE A 59 16.29 -3.53 17.76
N GLY A 60 16.26 -4.46 18.72
CA GLY A 60 17.36 -4.69 19.66
C GLY A 60 18.12 -5.97 19.33
N ALA A 61 17.43 -7.11 19.32
CA ALA A 61 17.99 -8.42 19.02
C ALA A 61 16.95 -9.36 18.39
N LEU A 62 17.43 -10.38 17.68
CA LEU A 62 16.63 -11.49 17.20
C LEU A 62 16.96 -12.74 18.02
N GLU A 63 15.99 -13.27 18.74
CA GLU A 63 16.10 -14.59 19.33
C GLU A 63 15.65 -15.64 18.33
N VAL A 64 16.51 -16.63 18.10
CA VAL A 64 16.29 -17.68 17.11
C VAL A 64 16.56 -19.03 17.73
N THR A 65 15.56 -19.90 17.68
CA THR A 65 15.73 -21.32 17.98
C THR A 65 15.41 -22.12 16.74
N GLY A 66 16.20 -23.16 16.46
CA GLY A 66 16.04 -23.93 15.24
C GLY A 66 16.28 -25.41 15.42
N ARG A 67 15.68 -26.20 14.53
CA ARG A 67 15.92 -27.64 14.39
C ARG A 67 16.12 -27.97 12.93
N GLY A 68 17.17 -28.74 12.63
CA GLY A 68 17.43 -29.28 11.31
C GLY A 68 18.91 -29.26 10.98
N VAL A 69 19.22 -29.43 9.69
CA VAL A 69 20.62 -29.62 9.24
C VAL A 69 21.30 -28.32 8.78
N ALA A 70 20.55 -27.23 8.60
CA ALA A 70 21.13 -25.94 8.25
C ALA A 70 21.88 -25.32 9.43
N GLN A 71 22.98 -24.65 9.12
CA GLN A 71 23.68 -23.75 10.02
C GLN A 71 23.01 -22.38 9.99
N VAL A 72 22.82 -21.79 11.16
CA VAL A 72 22.08 -20.54 11.32
C VAL A 72 22.93 -19.56 12.08
N THR A 73 23.12 -18.38 11.52
CA THR A 73 23.77 -17.24 12.20
C THR A 73 22.84 -16.04 12.22
N VAL A 74 22.96 -15.24 13.27
CA VAL A 74 22.10 -14.09 13.53
C VAL A 74 22.97 -12.90 13.86
N GLU A 75 22.80 -11.81 13.13
CA GLU A 75 23.52 -10.55 13.32
C GLU A 75 22.52 -9.41 13.21
N GLY A 76 22.17 -8.80 14.35
CA GLY A 76 21.14 -7.76 14.39
C GLY A 76 19.79 -8.27 13.85
N ASP A 77 19.29 -7.60 12.81
CA ASP A 77 18.05 -7.91 12.10
C ASP A 77 18.21 -8.97 10.99
N THR A 78 19.42 -9.50 10.83
CA THR A 78 19.78 -10.36 9.71
C THR A 78 20.00 -11.79 10.18
N LEU A 79 19.32 -12.72 9.52
CA LEU A 79 19.42 -14.16 9.72
C LEU A 79 20.04 -14.79 8.48
N THR A 80 21.13 -15.53 8.65
CA THR A 80 21.73 -16.30 7.56
C THR A 80 21.52 -17.79 7.79
N VAL A 81 20.96 -18.49 6.81
CA VAL A 81 20.69 -19.94 6.83
C VAL A 81 21.53 -20.60 5.75
N ARG A 82 22.45 -21.50 6.11
CA ARG A 82 23.37 -22.19 5.18
C ARG A 82 23.24 -23.69 5.29
N TYR A 83 23.24 -24.38 4.15
CA TYR A 83 23.24 -25.84 4.11
C TYR A 83 24.68 -26.33 3.86
N PRO A 84 25.33 -26.99 4.84
CA PRO A 84 26.74 -27.37 4.71
C PRO A 84 26.98 -28.50 3.71
N ASP A 85 26.01 -29.41 3.53
CA ASP A 85 26.08 -30.49 2.53
C ASP A 85 25.25 -30.13 1.30
N GLU A 86 25.90 -29.53 0.31
CA GLU A 86 25.27 -29.11 -0.94
C GLU A 86 24.90 -30.26 -1.89
N ASN A 87 25.35 -31.49 -1.57
CA ASN A 87 25.12 -32.68 -2.39
C ASN A 87 24.25 -33.71 -1.67
N THR A 88 23.57 -33.30 -0.59
CA THR A 88 22.74 -34.20 0.20
C THR A 88 21.70 -34.91 -0.67
N LEU A 89 21.61 -36.23 -0.56
CA LEU A 89 20.66 -37.02 -1.36
C LEU A 89 19.27 -37.07 -0.73
N GLU A 90 19.17 -36.72 0.55
CA GLU A 90 17.92 -36.69 1.29
C GLU A 90 17.38 -35.26 1.37
N PRO A 91 16.04 -35.06 1.29
CA PRO A 91 15.43 -33.77 1.58
C PRO A 91 15.78 -33.30 2.99
N ALA A 92 16.25 -32.06 3.08
CA ALA A 92 16.64 -31.44 4.34
C ALA A 92 15.58 -30.42 4.77
N LEU A 93 14.83 -30.74 5.84
CA LEU A 93 13.94 -29.78 6.49
C LEU A 93 14.71 -29.03 7.59
N HIS A 94 14.47 -27.72 7.67
CA HIS A 94 14.97 -26.89 8.76
C HIS A 94 13.88 -25.94 9.22
N GLU A 95 13.58 -25.96 10.51
CA GLU A 95 12.52 -25.17 11.14
C GLU A 95 13.13 -24.17 12.09
N LEU A 96 12.65 -22.93 12.05
CA LEU A 96 13.05 -21.85 12.92
C LEU A 96 11.83 -21.28 13.66
N THR A 97 12.08 -20.85 14.88
CA THR A 97 11.21 -19.96 15.63
C THR A 97 11.96 -18.66 15.90
N LEU A 98 11.32 -17.54 15.57
CA LEU A 98 11.88 -16.20 15.58
C LEU A 98 11.12 -15.34 16.59
N THR A 99 11.82 -14.62 17.44
CA THR A 99 11.23 -13.61 18.34
C THR A 99 12.09 -12.37 18.31
N ALA A 100 11.52 -11.24 17.89
CA ALA A 100 12.25 -9.99 17.96
C ALA A 100 12.09 -9.34 19.33
N VAL A 101 13.18 -8.75 19.80
CA VAL A 101 13.29 -8.09 21.11
C VAL A 101 13.77 -6.66 20.90
N SER A 102 13.08 -5.68 21.46
CA SER A 102 13.50 -4.28 21.40
C SER A 102 14.63 -3.99 22.39
N ALA A 103 15.29 -2.84 22.23
CA ALA A 103 16.31 -2.38 23.19
C ALA A 103 15.75 -2.18 24.61
N THR A 104 14.43 -2.00 24.75
CA THR A 104 13.73 -1.83 26.04
C THR A 104 13.11 -3.12 26.58
N GLY A 105 13.26 -4.25 25.86
CA GLY A 105 12.75 -5.55 26.28
C GLY A 105 11.33 -5.88 25.84
N GLU A 106 10.71 -5.06 24.97
CA GLU A 106 9.46 -5.42 24.29
C GLU A 106 9.72 -6.60 23.34
N ARG A 107 8.75 -7.52 23.21
CA ARG A 107 8.92 -8.77 22.47
C ARG A 107 7.73 -9.00 21.54
N THR A 108 8.01 -9.53 20.35
CA THR A 108 6.94 -10.07 19.50
C THR A 108 6.47 -11.42 20.05
N ALA A 109 5.33 -11.91 19.55
CA ALA A 109 5.02 -13.33 19.67
C ALA A 109 6.10 -14.15 18.91
N PRO A 110 6.30 -15.44 19.27
CA PRO A 110 7.13 -16.34 18.47
C PRO A 110 6.52 -16.58 17.10
N HIS A 111 7.34 -16.45 16.06
CA HIS A 111 6.97 -16.66 14.65
C HIS A 111 7.68 -17.87 14.06
N HIS A 112 7.00 -18.61 13.20
CA HIS A 112 7.53 -19.82 12.58
C HIS A 112 7.95 -19.60 11.12
N ILE A 113 9.09 -20.18 10.74
CA ILE A 113 9.46 -20.35 9.33
C ILE A 113 10.20 -21.69 9.12
N ALA A 114 9.81 -22.42 8.08
CA ALA A 114 10.41 -23.69 7.69
C ALA A 114 10.98 -23.63 6.28
N PHE A 115 12.18 -24.19 6.11
CA PHE A 115 12.87 -24.32 4.85
C PHE A 115 13.03 -25.77 4.47
N HIS A 116 12.75 -26.08 3.21
CA HIS A 116 13.05 -27.36 2.60
C HIS A 116 14.16 -27.17 1.58
N TYR A 117 15.28 -27.84 1.78
CA TYR A 117 16.39 -27.88 0.83
C TYR A 117 16.33 -29.14 -0.03
N ALA A 118 16.32 -28.92 -1.35
CA ALA A 118 16.45 -29.94 -2.37
C ALA A 118 17.74 -29.69 -3.16
N SER A 119 18.69 -30.62 -3.05
CA SER A 119 19.96 -30.51 -3.75
C SER A 119 19.82 -30.86 -5.25
N ALA A 120 20.72 -30.29 -6.06
CA ALA A 120 20.88 -30.66 -7.45
C ALA A 120 21.29 -32.14 -7.60
N ALA A 121 22.10 -32.66 -6.68
CA ALA A 121 22.57 -34.04 -6.69
C ALA A 121 21.40 -35.05 -6.54
N ARG A 122 20.45 -34.76 -5.63
CA ARG A 122 19.24 -35.56 -5.47
C ARG A 122 18.36 -35.54 -6.72
N ASP A 123 18.17 -34.37 -7.32
CA ASP A 123 17.40 -34.25 -8.55
C ASP A 123 18.07 -35.04 -9.70
N ALA A 124 19.41 -35.02 -9.76
CA ALA A 124 20.18 -35.75 -10.77
C ALA A 124 20.02 -37.28 -10.66
N LEU A 125 19.92 -37.84 -9.45
CA LEU A 125 19.59 -39.27 -9.25
C LEU A 125 18.24 -39.66 -9.84
N ASN A 126 17.31 -38.71 -9.93
CA ASN A 126 15.99 -38.90 -10.52
C ASN A 126 15.95 -38.50 -12.01
N GLY A 127 17.12 -38.37 -12.65
CA GLY A 127 17.24 -38.02 -14.07
C GLY A 127 16.92 -36.56 -14.39
N ARG A 128 16.94 -35.65 -13.41
CA ARG A 128 16.64 -34.23 -13.59
C ARG A 128 17.87 -33.35 -13.39
N ALA A 129 18.18 -32.52 -14.37
CA ALA A 129 19.22 -31.49 -14.26
C ALA A 129 18.62 -30.21 -13.66
N MET A 130 18.70 -30.06 -12.33
CA MET A 130 18.16 -28.91 -11.59
C MET A 130 19.27 -28.19 -10.81
N ARG A 131 19.00 -26.95 -10.41
CA ARG A 131 19.84 -26.22 -9.44
C ARG A 131 19.46 -26.60 -8.01
N ASN A 132 20.36 -26.35 -7.06
CA ASN A 132 20.05 -26.35 -5.63
C ASN A 132 18.87 -25.40 -5.36
N ARG A 133 17.90 -25.86 -4.55
CA ARG A 133 16.68 -25.09 -4.23
C ARG A 133 16.46 -25.07 -2.73
N ILE A 134 16.36 -23.89 -2.15
CA ILE A 134 15.84 -23.68 -0.81
C ILE A 134 14.42 -23.14 -0.98
N ILE A 135 13.45 -23.82 -0.38
CA ILE A 135 12.03 -23.53 -0.51
C ILE A 135 11.53 -23.11 0.87
N VAL A 136 10.95 -21.91 0.99
CA VAL A 136 10.14 -21.57 2.17
C VAL A 136 8.91 -22.47 2.12
N LYS A 137 8.87 -23.47 3.00
CA LYS A 137 7.88 -24.55 2.98
C LYS A 137 6.64 -24.19 3.76
N ASP A 138 6.83 -23.50 4.88
CA ASP A 138 5.80 -23.00 5.78
C ASP A 138 6.30 -21.73 6.47
N THR A 139 5.42 -20.77 6.71
CA THR A 139 5.74 -19.52 7.41
C THR A 139 4.48 -18.78 7.85
N ASP A 140 4.49 -18.24 9.07
CA ASP A 140 3.49 -17.26 9.51
C ASP A 140 3.96 -15.81 9.28
N LEU A 141 5.23 -15.61 8.94
CA LEU A 141 5.77 -14.31 8.58
C LEU A 141 5.28 -13.88 7.19
N GLN A 142 4.84 -12.63 7.11
CA GLN A 142 4.54 -11.97 5.85
C GLN A 142 5.79 -11.30 5.28
N VAL A 143 5.83 -11.17 3.95
CA VAL A 143 6.83 -10.33 3.27
C VAL A 143 6.30 -8.90 3.24
N ALA A 144 7.06 -7.96 3.80
CA ALA A 144 6.68 -6.55 3.87
C ALA A 144 7.87 -5.67 3.43
N PHE A 145 7.76 -5.09 2.23
CA PHE A 145 8.75 -4.13 1.71
C PHE A 145 8.47 -2.68 2.12
N SER A 146 7.36 -2.46 2.84
CA SER A 146 7.01 -1.17 3.42
C SER A 146 6.07 -1.34 4.61
N ARG A 147 5.93 -0.30 5.42
CA ARG A 147 4.96 -0.22 6.52
C ARG A 147 3.90 0.82 6.22
N VAL A 148 2.75 0.70 6.88
CA VAL A 148 1.66 1.69 6.79
C VAL A 148 2.15 3.10 7.10
N ALA A 149 2.96 3.25 8.15
CA ALA A 149 3.53 4.53 8.56
C ALA A 149 4.41 5.18 7.48
N ASP A 150 5.04 4.40 6.61
CA ASP A 150 5.84 4.94 5.50
C ASP A 150 4.96 5.72 4.50
N TRP A 151 3.67 5.42 4.42
CA TRP A 151 2.73 6.04 3.47
C TRP A 151 2.01 7.25 4.07
N VAL A 152 2.23 7.54 5.36
CA VAL A 152 1.72 8.72 6.05
C VAL A 152 2.77 9.82 5.99
N ILE A 153 2.73 10.65 4.93
CA ILE A 153 3.78 11.63 4.62
C ILE A 153 3.76 12.88 5.51
N GLU A 154 2.60 13.29 5.99
CA GLU A 154 2.43 14.45 6.86
C GLU A 154 2.31 13.95 8.30
N ILE A 155 3.25 14.35 9.16
CA ILE A 155 3.21 14.05 10.59
C ILE A 155 2.47 15.21 11.27
N PRO A 156 1.26 14.99 11.81
CA PRO A 156 0.49 16.06 12.44
C PRO A 156 1.18 16.60 13.69
N THR A 157 1.24 17.92 13.79
CA THR A 157 1.66 18.64 15.01
C THR A 157 0.57 18.61 16.09
N ASP A 158 0.90 19.05 17.31
CA ASP A 158 -0.11 19.16 18.38
C ASP A 158 -1.20 20.19 18.06
N GLU A 159 -0.86 21.26 17.34
CA GLU A 159 -1.84 22.24 16.84
C GLU A 159 -2.81 21.57 15.85
N ASP A 160 -2.29 20.74 14.95
CA ASP A 160 -3.10 20.00 13.97
C ASP A 160 -4.06 19.03 14.66
N ARG A 161 -3.56 18.26 15.62
CA ARG A 161 -4.36 17.33 16.42
C ARG A 161 -5.46 18.07 17.16
N THR A 162 -5.14 19.21 17.76
CA THR A 162 -6.12 20.06 18.46
C THR A 162 -7.18 20.59 17.51
N TYR A 163 -6.78 21.11 16.34
CA TYR A 163 -7.71 21.58 15.32
C TYR A 163 -8.66 20.48 14.85
N ALA A 164 -8.12 19.32 14.49
CA ALA A 164 -8.91 18.19 13.99
C ALA A 164 -9.84 17.64 15.07
N GLN A 165 -9.38 17.54 16.33
CA GLN A 165 -10.20 17.11 17.46
C GLN A 165 -11.36 18.07 17.71
N ASN A 166 -11.13 19.38 17.66
CA ASN A 166 -12.18 20.37 17.83
C ASN A 166 -13.19 20.36 16.68
N ARG A 167 -12.75 20.08 15.44
CA ARG A 167 -13.61 20.13 14.25
C ARG A 167 -14.41 18.85 14.01
N TRP A 168 -13.76 17.69 14.17
CA TRP A 168 -14.32 16.40 13.79
C TRP A 168 -14.22 15.32 14.87
N GLY A 169 -13.60 15.63 16.02
CA GLY A 169 -13.37 14.66 17.09
C GLY A 169 -14.65 14.03 17.61
N GLU A 170 -15.71 14.82 17.81
CA GLU A 170 -17.02 14.31 18.26
C GLU A 170 -17.64 13.30 17.28
N LEU A 171 -17.45 13.50 15.97
CA LEU A 171 -17.96 12.58 14.93
C LEU A 171 -17.34 11.18 15.04
N THR A 172 -16.14 11.09 15.62
CA THR A 172 -15.35 9.85 15.66
C THR A 172 -15.33 9.20 17.05
N ALA A 173 -15.74 9.91 18.10
CA ALA A 173 -15.57 9.50 19.49
C ALA A 173 -16.24 8.15 19.83
N SER A 174 -17.41 7.87 19.25
CA SER A 174 -18.16 6.63 19.50
C SER A 174 -17.99 5.56 18.42
N LEU A 175 -17.26 5.87 17.33
CA LEU A 175 -17.12 4.97 16.19
C LEU A 175 -15.94 4.01 16.38
N LYS A 176 -16.18 2.74 16.09
CA LYS A 176 -15.15 1.68 16.09
C LYS A 176 -14.60 1.48 14.68
N GLY A 177 -13.31 1.20 14.58
CA GLY A 177 -12.61 0.96 13.31
C GLY A 177 -12.22 2.24 12.58
N ALA A 178 -11.16 2.14 11.78
CA ALA A 178 -10.63 3.25 11.00
C ALA A 178 -11.62 3.67 9.91
N TYR A 179 -12.22 2.70 9.23
CA TYR A 179 -13.16 2.97 8.14
C TYR A 179 -14.40 3.75 8.58
N ALA A 180 -15.03 3.38 9.70
CA ALA A 180 -16.23 4.08 10.18
C ALA A 180 -15.93 5.55 10.54
N LYS A 181 -14.81 5.80 11.22
CA LYS A 181 -14.34 7.15 11.53
C LYS A 181 -14.07 7.94 10.26
N ALA A 182 -13.34 7.33 9.31
CA ALA A 182 -13.03 7.97 8.04
C ALA A 182 -14.27 8.33 7.22
N ARG A 183 -15.24 7.42 7.16
CA ARG A 183 -16.55 7.66 6.52
C ARG A 183 -17.27 8.86 7.15
N ALA A 184 -17.28 8.99 8.47
CA ALA A 184 -17.90 10.12 9.16
C ALA A 184 -17.22 11.46 8.86
N VAL A 185 -15.89 11.51 8.96
CA VAL A 185 -15.10 12.72 8.64
C VAL A 185 -15.23 13.09 7.17
N THR A 186 -15.23 12.10 6.26
CA THR A 186 -15.36 12.33 4.81
C THR A 186 -16.69 13.01 4.47
N ARG A 187 -17.80 12.60 5.10
CA ARG A 187 -19.11 13.28 4.95
C ARG A 187 -19.07 14.73 5.42
N ALA A 188 -18.46 14.97 6.58
CA ALA A 188 -18.33 16.33 7.10
C ALA A 188 -17.48 17.21 6.17
N VAL A 189 -16.38 16.68 5.61
CA VAL A 189 -15.58 17.39 4.61
C VAL A 189 -16.36 17.62 3.31
N ILE A 190 -17.18 16.67 2.86
CA ILE A 190 -18.06 16.87 1.70
C ILE A 190 -19.04 18.03 1.96
N ASP A 191 -19.65 18.04 3.14
CA ASP A 191 -20.62 19.07 3.55
C ASP A 191 -19.99 20.46 3.67
N ASP A 192 -18.81 20.53 4.28
CA ASP A 192 -18.02 21.77 4.45
C ASP A 192 -17.70 22.44 3.10
N PHE A 193 -17.54 21.64 2.03
CA PHE A 193 -17.12 22.15 0.73
C PHE A 193 -18.27 22.42 -0.24
N GLU A 194 -19.46 21.87 -0.04
CA GLU A 194 -20.50 21.84 -1.09
C GLU A 194 -20.88 23.23 -1.60
N GLY A 195 -20.92 24.25 -0.73
CA GLY A 195 -21.17 25.65 -1.09
C GLY A 195 -19.95 26.40 -1.65
N HIS A 196 -18.77 25.78 -1.64
CA HIS A 196 -17.48 26.42 -1.93
C HIS A 196 -16.66 25.69 -3.00
N ARG A 197 -17.24 24.67 -3.67
CA ARG A 197 -16.57 23.95 -4.76
C ARG A 197 -16.21 24.89 -5.91
N GLY A 198 -14.99 24.76 -6.42
CA GLY A 198 -14.52 25.58 -7.54
C GLY A 198 -13.00 25.60 -7.66
N THR A 199 -12.49 26.40 -8.60
CA THR A 199 -11.05 26.55 -8.81
C THR A 199 -10.45 27.42 -7.71
N PRO A 200 -9.51 26.90 -6.90
CA PRO A 200 -8.82 27.69 -5.88
C PRO A 200 -7.94 28.78 -6.52
N SER A 201 -7.71 29.86 -5.80
CA SER A 201 -6.72 30.88 -6.17
C SER A 201 -5.29 30.41 -5.86
N ASP A 202 -4.30 31.04 -6.50
CA ASP A 202 -2.88 30.74 -6.24
C ASP A 202 -2.45 31.01 -4.79
N LYS A 203 -3.23 31.79 -4.03
CA LYS A 203 -2.97 32.02 -2.60
C LYS A 203 -3.14 30.77 -1.75
N MET A 204 -3.81 29.74 -2.27
CA MET A 204 -3.95 28.44 -1.62
C MET A 204 -2.69 27.59 -1.75
N ASN A 205 -1.82 27.90 -2.72
CA ASN A 205 -0.61 27.13 -2.98
C ASN A 205 0.32 27.16 -1.76
N ARG A 206 0.77 25.97 -1.32
CA ARG A 206 1.68 25.77 -0.18
C ARG A 206 1.12 26.20 1.18
N LEU A 207 -0.16 26.59 1.27
CA LEU A 207 -0.78 26.73 2.57
C LEU A 207 -0.95 25.37 3.23
N HIS A 208 -0.79 25.36 4.54
CA HIS A 208 -1.12 24.19 5.36
C HIS A 208 -2.58 23.76 5.13
N PRO A 209 -2.91 22.45 5.05
CA PRO A 209 -4.27 21.99 4.74
C PRO A 209 -5.36 22.63 5.59
N PHE A 210 -5.18 22.75 6.91
CA PHE A 210 -6.20 23.42 7.75
C PHE A 210 -6.33 24.93 7.51
N ARG A 211 -5.28 25.61 7.05
CA ARG A 211 -5.38 27.02 6.62
C ARG A 211 -6.11 27.15 5.28
N GLN A 212 -5.95 26.18 4.38
CA GLN A 212 -6.77 26.08 3.18
C GLN A 212 -8.25 25.89 3.56
N HIS A 213 -8.53 24.98 4.49
CA HIS A 213 -9.88 24.70 4.98
C HIS A 213 -10.57 25.96 5.56
N GLU A 214 -9.89 26.69 6.44
CA GLU A 214 -10.40 27.94 7.02
C GLU A 214 -10.75 28.99 5.96
N ARG A 215 -9.91 29.16 4.94
CA ARG A 215 -10.16 30.12 3.85
C ARG A 215 -11.39 29.75 3.02
N ILE A 216 -11.57 28.45 2.76
CA ILE A 216 -12.71 27.93 2.01
C ILE A 216 -14.01 28.17 2.80
N LEU A 217 -14.03 27.80 4.09
CA LEU A 217 -15.18 28.02 4.96
C LEU A 217 -15.53 29.49 5.17
N ALA A 218 -14.53 30.38 5.13
CA ALA A 218 -14.74 31.82 5.18
C ALA A 218 -15.25 32.42 3.85
N GLY A 219 -15.42 31.62 2.80
CA GLY A 219 -15.81 32.09 1.46
C GLY A 219 -14.76 32.96 0.78
N ILE A 220 -13.51 32.93 1.26
CA ILE A 220 -12.39 33.70 0.70
C ILE A 220 -11.85 33.03 -0.56
N ASP A 221 -11.98 31.71 -0.65
CA ASP A 221 -11.45 30.90 -1.74
C ASP A 221 -12.37 29.71 -2.06
N HIS A 222 -12.08 29.03 -3.16
CA HIS A 222 -12.76 27.80 -3.53
C HIS A 222 -11.88 26.57 -3.28
N GLY A 223 -12.50 25.39 -3.32
CA GLY A 223 -11.80 24.12 -3.21
C GLY A 223 -12.15 23.15 -4.34
N TRP A 224 -11.13 22.47 -4.86
CA TRP A 224 -11.28 21.36 -5.79
C TRP A 224 -10.68 20.06 -5.21
N CYS A 225 -10.57 19.01 -6.02
CA CYS A 225 -10.23 17.67 -5.55
C CYS A 225 -8.93 17.59 -4.72
N ALA A 226 -7.88 18.31 -5.12
CA ALA A 226 -6.61 18.33 -4.37
C ALA A 226 -6.78 18.89 -2.95
N ASN A 227 -7.42 20.05 -2.79
CA ASN A 227 -7.63 20.66 -1.47
C ASN A 227 -8.49 19.74 -0.58
N MET A 228 -9.57 19.18 -1.13
CA MET A 228 -10.49 18.31 -0.38
C MET A 228 -9.78 17.04 0.12
N ALA A 229 -9.00 16.38 -0.76
CA ALA A 229 -8.28 15.17 -0.41
C ALA A 229 -7.13 15.45 0.58
N GLU A 230 -6.39 16.53 0.40
CA GLU A 230 -5.31 16.95 1.32
C GLU A 230 -5.86 17.28 2.72
N ILE A 231 -6.95 18.04 2.80
CA ILE A 231 -7.61 18.36 4.08
C ILE A 231 -8.16 17.10 4.75
N LEU A 232 -8.82 16.21 4.00
CA LEU A 232 -9.30 14.94 4.53
C LEU A 232 -8.16 14.08 5.05
N CYS A 233 -7.09 13.92 4.27
CA CYS A 233 -5.94 13.12 4.64
C CYS A 233 -5.28 13.64 5.90
N HIS A 234 -5.04 14.96 5.99
CA HIS A 234 -4.43 15.59 7.17
C HIS A 234 -5.34 15.51 8.40
N ALA A 235 -6.66 15.69 8.22
CA ALA A 235 -7.64 15.53 9.29
C ALA A 235 -7.63 14.11 9.88
N LEU A 236 -7.63 13.09 9.02
CA LEU A 236 -7.64 11.69 9.44
C LEU A 236 -6.34 11.30 10.14
N ASN A 237 -5.19 11.69 9.58
CA ASN A 237 -3.90 11.47 10.22
C ASN A 237 -3.83 12.16 11.60
N SER A 238 -4.36 13.37 11.72
CA SER A 238 -4.45 14.12 12.99
C SER A 238 -5.33 13.42 14.03
N LEU A 239 -6.36 12.69 13.57
CA LEU A 239 -7.26 11.86 14.39
C LEU A 239 -6.76 10.41 14.56
N ALA A 240 -5.47 10.15 14.25
CA ALA A 240 -4.84 8.83 14.33
C ALA A 240 -5.51 7.75 13.48
N VAL A 241 -6.08 8.13 12.33
CA VAL A 241 -6.52 7.21 11.27
C VAL A 241 -5.49 7.29 10.14
N PRO A 242 -4.67 6.25 9.91
CA PRO A 242 -3.64 6.29 8.88
C PRO A 242 -4.25 6.53 7.51
N CYS A 243 -3.83 7.60 6.86
CA CYS A 243 -4.36 8.04 5.58
C CYS A 243 -3.21 8.47 4.66
N ARG A 244 -3.28 8.05 3.39
CA ARG A 244 -2.35 8.44 2.34
C ARG A 244 -3.07 9.16 1.20
N LEU A 245 -2.32 9.99 0.49
CA LEU A 245 -2.80 10.62 -0.74
C LEU A 245 -2.43 9.77 -1.96
N VAL A 246 -3.32 9.76 -2.94
CA VAL A 246 -3.02 9.27 -4.28
C VAL A 246 -3.34 10.38 -5.26
N ARG A 247 -2.32 10.87 -5.94
CA ARG A 247 -2.50 11.77 -7.08
C ARG A 247 -2.53 10.95 -8.34
N MET A 248 -3.29 11.38 -9.32
CA MET A 248 -3.38 10.70 -10.60
C MET A 248 -3.43 11.73 -11.72
N ARG A 249 -2.62 11.52 -12.74
CA ARG A 249 -2.46 12.43 -13.89
C ARG A 249 -1.59 11.73 -14.93
N HIS A 250 -1.86 11.94 -16.22
CA HIS A 250 -0.91 11.50 -17.24
C HIS A 250 -0.79 12.58 -18.32
N THR A 251 0.30 13.34 -18.28
CA THR A 251 0.65 14.31 -19.32
C THR A 251 1.33 13.61 -20.49
N TYR A 252 0.88 13.89 -21.72
CA TYR A 252 1.48 13.41 -22.96
C TYR A 252 2.73 14.23 -23.25
N ARG A 253 3.88 13.70 -22.82
CA ARG A 253 5.20 14.35 -22.82
C ARG A 253 5.26 15.57 -21.91
N ASP A 254 6.14 15.52 -20.91
CA ASP A 254 6.46 16.70 -20.10
C ASP A 254 7.27 17.65 -21.00
N ALA A 255 6.67 18.78 -21.39
CA ALA A 255 7.41 19.81 -22.12
C ALA A 255 8.49 20.38 -21.19
N SER A 256 9.75 20.40 -21.63
CA SER A 256 10.77 21.26 -21.02
C SER A 256 10.35 22.71 -21.20
N SER A 257 10.60 23.57 -20.21
CA SER A 257 10.19 24.98 -20.15
C SER A 257 10.78 25.93 -21.23
N ASP A 258 11.42 25.39 -22.27
CA ASP A 258 11.86 26.18 -23.44
C ASP A 258 11.45 25.57 -24.82
N ALA A 259 10.54 24.60 -24.88
CA ALA A 259 10.00 23.99 -26.11
C ALA A 259 8.79 24.77 -26.72
N PRO A 260 8.68 24.86 -28.06
CA PRO A 260 7.48 25.39 -28.72
C PRO A 260 6.20 24.61 -28.33
N GLY A 261 5.15 25.32 -27.89
CA GLY A 261 3.87 24.71 -27.47
C GLY A 261 3.61 24.71 -25.95
N GLU A 262 4.39 25.45 -25.18
CA GLU A 262 4.28 25.52 -23.71
C GLU A 262 3.06 26.21 -23.10
N ASN A 263 2.26 26.89 -23.91
CA ASN A 263 1.04 27.52 -23.41
C ASN A 263 -0.11 26.52 -23.23
N PHE A 264 0.12 25.21 -23.45
CA PHE A 264 -0.86 24.16 -23.20
C PHE A 264 -0.21 22.86 -22.73
N GLU A 265 -0.97 22.08 -21.97
CA GLU A 265 -0.60 20.72 -21.59
C GLU A 265 -1.58 19.74 -22.25
N VAL A 266 -1.06 18.66 -22.83
CA VAL A 266 -1.91 17.57 -23.33
C VAL A 266 -2.00 16.51 -22.24
N LEU A 267 -3.19 16.30 -21.69
CA LEU A 267 -3.43 15.24 -20.72
C LEU A 267 -3.96 14.00 -21.43
N ILE A 268 -3.14 12.94 -21.49
CA ILE A 268 -3.66 11.61 -21.84
C ILE A 268 -4.70 11.23 -20.81
N ALA A 269 -4.51 11.57 -19.53
CA ALA A 269 -5.43 11.35 -18.42
C ALA A 269 -5.56 12.56 -17.50
N GLY A 270 -6.81 12.88 -17.15
CA GLY A 270 -7.15 14.01 -16.29
C GLY A 270 -6.52 13.88 -14.90
N GLY A 271 -6.19 15.04 -14.35
CA GLY A 271 -5.68 15.17 -13.00
C GLY A 271 -6.77 14.94 -11.96
N HIS A 272 -6.49 14.14 -10.94
CA HIS A 272 -7.34 13.98 -9.77
C HIS A 272 -6.52 13.66 -8.52
N THR A 273 -7.06 13.94 -7.35
CA THR A 273 -6.45 13.56 -6.07
C THR A 273 -7.50 12.93 -5.18
N ILE A 274 -7.15 11.79 -4.58
CA ILE A 274 -8.01 11.04 -3.66
C ILE A 274 -7.24 10.72 -2.38
N ALA A 275 -7.95 10.19 -1.40
CA ALA A 275 -7.37 9.69 -0.16
C ALA A 275 -7.64 8.19 -0.01
N GLU A 276 -6.73 7.49 0.66
CA GLU A 276 -6.96 6.11 1.10
C GLU A 276 -6.63 5.99 2.58
N ILE A 277 -7.50 5.33 3.34
CA ILE A 277 -7.24 5.00 4.74
C ILE A 277 -6.80 3.56 4.89
N TYR A 278 -5.90 3.29 5.82
CA TYR A 278 -5.60 1.91 6.21
C TYR A 278 -6.52 1.50 7.35
N ASP A 279 -7.18 0.36 7.19
CA ASP A 279 -7.95 -0.28 8.24
C ASP A 279 -7.22 -1.55 8.69
N ALA A 280 -6.72 -1.54 9.93
CA ALA A 280 -5.91 -2.62 10.49
C ALA A 280 -6.70 -3.90 10.75
N GLU A 281 -8.02 -3.81 10.99
CA GLU A 281 -8.87 -5.00 11.16
C GLU A 281 -9.03 -5.71 9.81
N LEU A 282 -9.15 -4.94 8.73
CA LEU A 282 -9.27 -5.45 7.37
C LEU A 282 -7.93 -5.65 6.67
N LYS A 283 -6.81 -5.21 7.28
CA LYS A 283 -5.45 -5.23 6.74
C LYS A 283 -5.34 -4.65 5.32
N GLN A 284 -6.05 -3.56 5.03
CA GLN A 284 -6.13 -3.02 3.67
C GLN A 284 -6.28 -1.50 3.61
N TRP A 285 -5.84 -0.93 2.49
CA TRP A 285 -6.14 0.44 2.11
C TRP A 285 -7.55 0.53 1.50
N ILE A 286 -8.29 1.57 1.85
CA ILE A 286 -9.68 1.78 1.43
C ILE A 286 -9.80 3.16 0.80
N TRP A 287 -10.31 3.19 -0.42
CA TRP A 287 -10.49 4.40 -1.21
C TRP A 287 -11.62 5.29 -0.69
N LEU A 288 -11.35 6.60 -0.64
CA LEU A 288 -12.28 7.68 -0.32
C LEU A 288 -12.09 8.82 -1.32
N ASP A 289 -13.19 9.40 -1.80
CA ASP A 289 -13.14 10.56 -2.69
C ASP A 289 -14.18 11.61 -2.29
N PRO A 290 -13.81 12.59 -1.44
CA PRO A 290 -14.73 13.63 -1.00
C PRO A 290 -15.15 14.55 -2.17
N SER A 291 -14.32 14.67 -3.20
CA SER A 291 -14.62 15.54 -4.34
C SER A 291 -15.70 14.96 -5.25
N GLN A 292 -15.81 13.63 -5.31
CA GLN A 292 -16.90 12.91 -6.00
C GLN A 292 -18.01 12.42 -5.06
N ARG A 293 -17.95 12.83 -3.78
CA ARG A 293 -18.89 12.44 -2.73
C ARG A 293 -18.96 10.92 -2.55
N GLN A 294 -17.83 10.24 -2.63
CA GLN A 294 -17.72 8.79 -2.51
C GLN A 294 -17.07 8.42 -1.19
N LEU A 295 -17.72 7.50 -0.48
CA LEU A 295 -17.35 7.02 0.85
C LEU A 295 -16.71 5.63 0.84
N ALA A 296 -16.78 4.92 -0.29
CA ALA A 296 -16.10 3.66 -0.56
C ALA A 296 -16.44 3.13 -1.95
N ALA A 297 -15.66 2.16 -2.40
CA ALA A 297 -16.05 1.21 -3.44
C ALA A 297 -15.99 -0.22 -2.90
N ARG A 298 -16.85 -1.09 -3.41
CA ARG A 298 -16.93 -2.51 -3.04
C ARG A 298 -17.04 -3.42 -4.24
N ASP A 299 -16.60 -4.66 -4.09
CA ASP A 299 -16.91 -5.74 -5.04
C ASP A 299 -18.24 -6.44 -4.73
N ALA A 300 -18.58 -7.48 -5.50
CA ALA A 300 -19.79 -8.28 -5.29
C ALA A 300 -19.84 -9.02 -3.94
N GLY A 301 -18.67 -9.30 -3.34
CA GLY A 301 -18.55 -9.90 -2.01
C GLY A 301 -18.70 -8.89 -0.87
N GLY A 302 -18.80 -7.59 -1.19
CA GLY A 302 -18.87 -6.50 -0.23
C GLY A 302 -17.50 -6.04 0.30
N HIS A 303 -16.39 -6.57 -0.23
CA HIS A 303 -15.05 -6.17 0.17
C HIS A 303 -14.78 -4.74 -0.27
N LEU A 304 -14.29 -3.92 0.66
CA LEU A 304 -13.84 -2.56 0.37
C LEU A 304 -12.57 -2.60 -0.50
N LEU A 305 -12.43 -1.61 -1.38
CA LEU A 305 -11.37 -1.60 -2.39
C LEU A 305 -10.47 -0.36 -2.27
N CYS A 306 -9.20 -0.52 -2.62
CA CYS A 306 -8.28 0.58 -2.89
C CYS A 306 -8.36 1.03 -4.36
N MET A 307 -7.70 2.14 -4.69
CA MET A 307 -7.72 2.72 -6.03
C MET A 307 -7.09 1.79 -7.08
N ALA A 308 -6.05 1.03 -6.73
CA ALA A 308 -5.43 0.07 -7.65
C ALA A 308 -6.42 -1.05 -8.06
N GLU A 309 -7.20 -1.55 -7.11
CA GLU A 309 -8.19 -2.59 -7.35
C GLU A 309 -9.40 -2.06 -8.12
N ILE A 310 -9.82 -0.82 -7.83
CA ILE A 310 -10.84 -0.10 -8.59
C ILE A 310 -10.39 0.10 -10.04
N HIS A 311 -9.15 0.54 -10.26
CA HIS A 311 -8.55 0.72 -11.58
C HIS A 311 -8.56 -0.57 -12.38
N GLN A 312 -8.13 -1.68 -11.77
CA GLN A 312 -8.22 -3.00 -12.40
C GLN A 312 -9.66 -3.30 -12.81
N ARG A 313 -10.61 -3.24 -11.87
CA ARG A 313 -12.02 -3.61 -12.12
C ARG A 313 -12.69 -2.76 -13.20
N ILE A 314 -12.44 -1.45 -13.23
CA ILE A 314 -12.98 -0.56 -14.26
C ILE A 314 -12.50 -0.96 -15.66
N ASN A 315 -11.27 -1.45 -15.78
CA ASN A 315 -10.66 -1.85 -17.05
C ASN A 315 -10.88 -3.33 -17.42
N HIS A 316 -11.60 -4.10 -16.59
CA HIS A 316 -12.00 -5.48 -16.86
C HIS A 316 -13.53 -5.59 -16.91
N PRO A 317 -14.16 -5.71 -18.11
CA PRO A 317 -15.62 -5.64 -18.26
C PRO A 317 -16.42 -6.58 -17.35
N GLN A 318 -15.94 -7.80 -17.14
CA GLN A 318 -16.59 -8.80 -16.28
C GLN A 318 -16.55 -8.43 -14.79
N GLN A 319 -15.51 -7.73 -14.35
CA GLN A 319 -15.38 -7.29 -12.96
C GLN A 319 -16.04 -5.93 -12.72
N ARG A 320 -16.15 -5.11 -13.78
CA ARG A 320 -16.73 -3.78 -13.73
C ARG A 320 -18.19 -3.79 -13.27
N GLN A 321 -18.96 -4.80 -13.67
CA GLN A 321 -20.38 -4.94 -13.32
C GLN A 321 -20.60 -5.19 -11.82
N ASP A 322 -19.59 -5.72 -11.13
CA ASP A 322 -19.64 -6.06 -9.72
C ASP A 322 -19.26 -4.89 -8.82
N LEU A 323 -18.75 -3.80 -9.41
CA LEU A 323 -18.35 -2.62 -8.65
C LEU A 323 -19.60 -1.89 -8.09
N ARG A 324 -19.56 -1.64 -6.78
CA ARG A 324 -20.54 -0.86 -6.03
C ARG A 324 -19.86 0.36 -5.45
N LEU A 325 -20.55 1.50 -5.45
CA LEU A 325 -20.03 2.78 -4.98
C LEU A 325 -20.94 3.34 -3.89
N ASP A 326 -20.39 3.61 -2.72
CA ASP A 326 -21.10 4.21 -1.60
C ASP A 326 -21.07 5.74 -1.78
N HIS A 327 -22.18 6.32 -2.23
CA HIS A 327 -22.31 7.74 -2.50
C HIS A 327 -22.98 8.47 -1.34
N TYR A 328 -22.54 9.69 -1.05
CA TYR A 328 -23.17 10.58 -0.10
C TYR A 328 -23.82 11.78 -0.80
N ASP A 329 -25.09 12.02 -0.51
CA ASP A 329 -25.81 13.21 -0.94
C ASP A 329 -25.77 14.28 0.17
N PRO A 330 -25.01 15.38 0.01
CA PRO A 330 -24.90 16.43 1.02
C PRO A 330 -26.18 17.28 1.16
N GLN A 331 -27.09 17.27 0.19
CA GLN A 331 -28.37 17.98 0.29
C GLN A 331 -29.38 17.17 1.10
N ALA A 332 -29.54 15.89 0.76
CA ALA A 332 -30.47 15.00 1.45
C ALA A 332 -29.90 14.44 2.77
N LYS A 333 -28.58 14.55 2.98
CA LYS A 333 -27.84 13.94 4.11
C LYS A 333 -28.00 12.42 4.16
N THR A 334 -28.10 11.79 2.98
CA THR A 334 -28.33 10.34 2.84
C THR A 334 -27.16 9.66 2.13
N GLU A 335 -26.97 8.38 2.44
CA GLU A 335 -26.01 7.52 1.78
C GLU A 335 -26.73 6.49 0.92
N THR A 336 -26.29 6.32 -0.32
CA THR A 336 -26.85 5.36 -1.26
C THR A 336 -25.73 4.58 -1.92
N THR A 337 -25.84 3.26 -1.92
CA THR A 337 -24.92 2.40 -2.67
C THR A 337 -25.45 2.18 -4.07
N TYR A 338 -24.67 2.56 -5.08
CA TYR A 338 -25.01 2.38 -6.49
C TYR A 338 -24.19 1.26 -7.12
N ALA A 339 -24.76 0.54 -8.09
CA ALA A 339 -23.94 -0.13 -9.09
C ALA A 339 -23.16 0.92 -9.89
N LEU A 340 -21.93 0.64 -10.30
CA LEU A 340 -21.12 1.59 -11.06
C LEU A 340 -21.86 2.12 -12.29
N ALA A 341 -22.62 1.28 -12.99
CA ALA A 341 -23.37 1.67 -14.19
C ALA A 341 -24.42 2.76 -13.93
N ASP A 342 -25.02 2.75 -12.74
CA ASP A 342 -26.10 3.66 -12.34
C ASP A 342 -25.61 4.83 -11.48
N SER A 343 -24.33 4.83 -11.11
CA SER A 343 -23.75 5.84 -10.24
C SER A 343 -23.67 7.20 -10.93
N PRO A 344 -23.99 8.32 -10.24
CA PRO A 344 -23.85 9.66 -10.81
C PRO A 344 -22.41 10.00 -11.21
N VAL A 345 -21.42 9.27 -10.68
CA VAL A 345 -19.99 9.51 -10.96
C VAL A 345 -19.38 8.48 -11.91
N ALA A 346 -20.18 7.59 -12.51
CA ALA A 346 -19.69 6.52 -13.39
C ALA A 346 -18.74 7.01 -14.50
N LYS A 347 -19.09 8.12 -15.14
CA LYS A 347 -18.28 8.74 -16.20
C LYS A 347 -16.96 9.29 -15.66
N ASN A 348 -16.99 9.95 -14.50
CA ASN A 348 -15.78 10.49 -13.86
C ASN A 348 -14.85 9.35 -13.43
N MET A 349 -15.40 8.29 -12.82
CA MET A 349 -14.63 7.10 -12.47
C MET A 349 -13.96 6.47 -13.69
N ALA A 350 -14.69 6.32 -14.81
CA ALA A 350 -14.09 5.82 -16.06
C ALA A 350 -13.01 6.76 -16.63
N HIS A 351 -13.15 8.07 -16.45
CA HIS A 351 -12.17 9.06 -16.89
C HIS A 351 -10.87 9.02 -16.08
N TYR A 352 -11.00 8.97 -14.74
CA TYR A 352 -9.87 9.03 -13.81
C TYR A 352 -9.21 7.67 -13.57
N ALA A 353 -9.93 6.57 -13.77
CA ALA A 353 -9.42 5.20 -13.64
C ALA A 353 -9.25 4.50 -15.00
N LYS A 354 -8.99 5.25 -16.08
CA LYS A 354 -8.74 4.64 -17.38
C LYS A 354 -7.42 3.89 -17.44
N ARG A 355 -7.30 3.01 -18.43
CA ARG A 355 -6.13 2.15 -18.64
C ARG A 355 -4.80 2.91 -18.67
N GLU A 356 -4.76 4.08 -19.32
CA GLU A 356 -3.55 4.89 -19.46
C GLU A 356 -3.23 5.71 -18.21
N GLN A 357 -4.06 5.70 -17.17
CA GLN A 357 -3.83 6.54 -15.99
C GLN A 357 -2.50 6.20 -15.30
N ARG A 358 -1.82 7.22 -14.77
CA ARG A 358 -0.71 7.03 -13.83
C ARG A 358 -1.13 7.44 -12.44
N PHE A 359 -0.72 6.64 -11.46
CA PHE A 359 -0.97 6.86 -10.04
C PHE A 359 0.35 7.19 -9.35
N TYR A 360 0.32 8.25 -8.57
CA TYR A 360 1.44 8.75 -7.77
C TYR A 360 1.08 8.55 -6.31
N TYR A 361 1.71 7.55 -5.71
CA TYR A 361 1.65 7.31 -4.28
C TYR A 361 2.85 7.98 -3.63
N PHE A 362 2.63 8.57 -2.46
CA PHE A 362 3.65 9.30 -1.73
C PHE A 362 4.08 8.46 -0.53
N LYS A 363 5.38 8.12 -0.51
CA LYS A 363 6.01 7.39 0.58
C LYS A 363 7.06 8.29 1.22
N ARG A 364 7.10 8.34 2.54
CA ARG A 364 8.21 8.91 3.29
C ARG A 364 9.48 8.19 2.88
N ARG A 365 10.44 9.00 2.44
CA ARG A 365 11.83 8.56 2.46
C ARG A 365 12.29 8.81 3.88
N ASP A 366 11.96 7.90 4.79
CA ASP A 366 12.74 7.86 6.02
C ASP A 366 14.18 7.69 5.58
N ALA A 367 15.03 8.64 5.98
CA ALA A 367 16.46 8.53 5.77
C ALA A 367 16.81 7.13 6.26
N VAL A 368 17.27 6.28 5.33
CA VAL A 368 17.97 5.06 5.68
C VAL A 368 18.98 5.50 6.71
N THR A 369 18.71 5.20 7.98
CA THR A 369 19.66 5.37 9.05
C THR A 369 20.86 4.57 8.61
N GLY A 370 21.94 5.30 8.31
CA GLY A 370 23.22 4.72 7.94
C GLY A 370 23.83 3.89 9.05
#